data_AF-A0A853GDR6-F1
#
_entry.id   AF-A0A853GDR6-F1
#
_cell.length_a   1.000
_cell.length_b   1.000
_cell.length_c   1.000
_cell.angle_alpha   90.00
_cell.angle_beta   90.00
_cell.angle_gamma   90.00
#
_symmetry.space_group_name_H-M   'P 1'
#
loop_
_entity.id
_entity.type
_entity.pdbx_description
1 polymer ?
#
loop_
_entity_poly.entity_id
_entity_poly.type
_entity_poly.pdbx_seq_one_letter_code
_entity_poly.pdbx_strand_id
1 'polypeptide(L)'
;MSAPSASRLSKVAQRLLLLTTALSRSGSRLEDDYWEHELNLVLDKLLLGRKNKTIENTLDHLIATDSGAYEILVEQAETQSESTSVNLDGVEHDALLFSAPLVAWTRYQLPGIKLVEGQREALSNALHKHIAAPGAKLAIIPALVSFDQMPQTFQETRAWTQRLALEALGQATEPCALRDHGESDGMLADARFLVGVITVPRGQPLFQWQARLSDDSYPSRESCRDHWIKAVSHILATTFTGCQVEYLQPDAYYINSREADRRIRPLALKAAVTWLQNAIQVPGTELRAVIAACGESVTEEYRVGFSTRNSNEVIYGCIWPVLSKEEAASDGMENGDIDMPDEIAALLKELGISDVRRLPGLYSVEFCDDCGAPYFPNPLGEMLHPELPEETDLDPIQFH
;
A
#
# COMPACT_ATOMS: atom_id res chain seq x y z
N MET A 1 19.15 -10.33 17.30
CA MET A 1 19.40 -11.79 17.48
C MET A 1 20.31 -12.27 16.35
N SER A 2 21.21 -13.24 16.59
CA SER A 2 22.04 -13.80 15.50
C SER A 2 21.18 -14.57 14.51
N ALA A 3 21.33 -14.29 13.20
CA ALA A 3 20.58 -14.96 12.15
C ALA A 3 20.75 -16.50 12.25
N PRO A 4 19.67 -17.30 12.09
CA PRO A 4 19.79 -18.74 12.06
C PRO A 4 20.71 -19.14 10.90
N SER A 5 21.61 -20.10 11.14
CA SER A 5 22.59 -20.53 10.13
C SER A 5 21.88 -21.02 8.86
N ALA A 6 22.36 -20.61 7.68
CA ALA A 6 21.81 -21.01 6.38
C ALA A 6 21.64 -22.54 6.20
N SER A 7 22.42 -23.34 6.93
CA SER A 7 22.32 -24.81 6.98
C SER A 7 21.01 -25.34 7.58
N ARG A 8 20.24 -24.53 8.31
CA ARG A 8 18.92 -24.88 8.85
C ARG A 8 17.79 -24.63 7.84
N LEU A 9 18.05 -23.90 6.75
CA LEU A 9 17.07 -23.65 5.71
C LEU A 9 16.83 -24.90 4.85
N SER A 10 15.65 -24.98 4.24
CA SER A 10 15.34 -26.03 3.26
C SER A 10 16.29 -25.95 2.06
N LYS A 11 16.47 -27.06 1.34
CA LYS A 11 17.28 -27.09 0.10
C LYS A 11 16.82 -26.07 -0.95
N VAL A 12 15.52 -25.79 -1.00
CA VAL A 12 14.94 -24.82 -1.95
C VAL A 12 15.26 -23.40 -1.50
N ALA A 13 15.14 -23.09 -0.21
CA ALA A 13 15.56 -21.80 0.35
C ALA A 13 17.06 -21.55 0.16
N GLN A 14 17.92 -22.56 0.36
CA GLN A 14 19.35 -22.46 0.06
C GLN A 14 19.63 -22.18 -1.42
N ARG A 15 18.82 -22.75 -2.33
CA ARG A 15 18.93 -22.47 -3.77
C ARG A 15 18.51 -21.02 -4.08
N LEU A 16 17.43 -20.51 -3.46
CA LEU A 16 17.06 -19.09 -3.60
C LEU A 16 18.20 -18.20 -3.15
N LEU A 17 18.76 -18.41 -1.95
CA LEU A 17 19.91 -17.65 -1.46
C LEU A 17 21.08 -17.64 -2.46
N LEU A 18 21.47 -18.82 -2.97
CA LEU A 18 22.57 -18.92 -3.92
C LEU A 18 22.31 -18.14 -5.21
N LEU A 19 21.10 -18.23 -5.77
CA LEU A 19 20.75 -17.55 -7.02
C LEU A 19 20.66 -16.04 -6.82
N THR A 20 20.04 -15.59 -5.73
CA THR A 20 19.96 -14.17 -5.38
C THR A 20 21.34 -13.57 -5.12
N THR A 21 22.23 -14.25 -4.39
CA THR A 21 23.62 -13.79 -4.19
C THR A 21 24.45 -13.83 -5.48
N ALA A 22 24.15 -14.76 -6.41
CA ALA A 22 24.81 -14.76 -7.72
C ALA A 22 24.35 -13.55 -8.55
N LEU A 23 23.04 -13.29 -8.59
CA LEU A 23 22.47 -12.13 -9.27
C LEU A 23 23.00 -10.81 -8.69
N SER A 24 23.12 -10.69 -7.36
CA SER A 24 23.67 -9.47 -6.72
C SER A 24 25.13 -9.18 -7.07
N ARG A 25 25.86 -10.18 -7.58
CA ARG A 25 27.27 -10.09 -7.99
C ARG A 25 27.44 -10.07 -9.50
N SER A 26 26.33 -10.07 -10.25
CA SER A 26 26.35 -10.03 -11.70
C SER A 26 27.11 -8.80 -12.19
N GLY A 27 27.97 -9.00 -13.18
CA GLY A 27 28.81 -7.94 -13.75
C GLY A 27 28.33 -7.43 -15.10
N SER A 28 27.26 -8.01 -15.67
CA SER A 28 26.79 -7.66 -17.01
C SER A 28 25.31 -8.00 -17.21
N ARG A 29 24.67 -7.34 -18.17
CA ARG A 29 23.27 -7.58 -18.49
C ARG A 29 22.96 -9.04 -18.89
N LEU A 30 23.91 -9.69 -19.58
CA LEU A 30 23.74 -11.09 -19.98
C LEU A 30 23.78 -12.04 -18.78
N GLU A 31 24.55 -11.71 -17.76
CA GLU A 31 24.55 -12.45 -16.50
C GLU A 31 23.27 -12.16 -15.71
N ASP A 32 22.80 -10.90 -15.68
CA ASP A 32 21.51 -10.54 -15.05
C ASP A 32 20.38 -11.38 -15.63
N ASP A 33 20.23 -11.37 -16.97
CA ASP A 33 19.17 -12.09 -17.67
C ASP A 33 19.23 -13.61 -17.35
N TYR A 34 20.43 -14.19 -17.23
CA TYR A 34 20.61 -15.61 -16.90
C TYR A 34 20.24 -15.92 -15.44
N TRP A 35 20.75 -15.14 -14.49
CA TRP A 35 20.50 -15.37 -13.06
C TRP A 35 19.06 -15.06 -12.68
N GLU A 36 18.47 -13.99 -13.24
CA GLU A 36 17.05 -13.68 -13.13
C GLU A 36 16.20 -14.84 -13.67
N HIS A 37 16.55 -15.38 -14.85
CA HIS A 37 15.82 -16.53 -15.40
C HIS A 37 15.86 -17.75 -14.47
N GLU A 38 17.03 -18.14 -13.97
CA GLU A 38 17.16 -19.28 -13.05
C GLU A 38 16.44 -19.05 -11.72
N LEU A 39 16.47 -17.83 -11.18
CA LEU A 39 15.75 -17.44 -9.97
C LEU A 39 14.23 -17.51 -10.18
N ASN A 40 13.75 -16.95 -11.29
CA ASN A 40 12.34 -16.92 -11.66
C ASN A 40 11.77 -18.33 -11.83
N LEU A 41 12.53 -19.27 -12.41
CA LEU A 41 12.12 -20.69 -12.48
C LEU A 41 11.89 -21.34 -11.11
N VAL A 42 12.61 -20.91 -10.07
CA VAL A 42 12.41 -21.40 -8.70
C VAL A 42 11.21 -20.71 -8.05
N LEU A 43 11.10 -19.40 -8.19
CA LEU A 43 9.99 -18.60 -7.66
C LEU A 43 8.65 -19.03 -8.24
N ASP A 44 8.54 -19.20 -9.56
CA ASP A 44 7.33 -19.68 -10.22
C ASP A 44 6.84 -21.01 -9.62
N LYS A 45 7.74 -21.96 -9.39
CA LYS A 45 7.40 -23.25 -8.78
C LYS A 45 6.92 -23.11 -7.34
N LEU A 46 7.47 -22.17 -6.59
CA LEU A 46 7.07 -21.91 -5.20
C LEU A 46 5.70 -21.24 -5.13
N LEU A 47 5.47 -20.23 -5.98
CA LEU A 47 4.20 -19.50 -6.05
C LEU A 47 3.07 -20.41 -6.53
N LEU A 48 3.28 -21.17 -7.61
CA LEU A 48 2.32 -22.17 -8.09
C LEU A 48 2.07 -23.28 -7.05
N GLY A 49 3.13 -23.68 -6.34
CA GLY A 49 3.07 -24.70 -5.30
C GLY A 49 2.48 -24.23 -3.96
N ARG A 50 2.10 -22.95 -3.84
CA ARG A 50 1.56 -22.34 -2.61
C ARG A 50 2.51 -22.44 -1.40
N LYS A 51 3.81 -22.27 -1.66
CA LYS A 51 4.88 -22.44 -0.64
C LYS A 51 5.44 -21.10 -0.16
N ASN A 52 4.57 -20.13 0.17
CA ASN A 52 4.97 -18.76 0.55
C ASN A 52 5.99 -18.72 1.69
N LYS A 53 5.82 -19.57 2.71
CA LYS A 53 6.74 -19.71 3.84
C LYS A 53 8.20 -19.96 3.46
N THR A 54 8.45 -20.57 2.30
CA THR A 54 9.84 -20.78 1.85
C THR A 54 10.48 -19.47 1.40
N ILE A 55 9.72 -18.59 0.75
CA ILE A 55 10.17 -17.27 0.32
C ILE A 55 10.35 -16.38 1.56
N GLU A 56 9.33 -16.30 2.43
CA GLU A 56 9.37 -15.53 3.70
C GLU A 56 10.59 -15.91 4.55
N ASN A 57 10.78 -17.19 4.87
CA ASN A 57 11.94 -17.64 5.67
C ASN A 57 13.29 -17.30 5.01
N THR A 58 13.34 -17.20 3.68
CA THR A 58 14.56 -16.81 2.96
C THR A 58 14.80 -15.30 3.08
N LEU A 59 13.74 -14.50 2.97
CA LEU A 59 13.77 -13.06 3.21
C LEU A 59 14.17 -12.73 4.65
N ASP A 60 13.61 -13.41 5.65
CA ASP A 60 13.95 -13.25 7.07
C ASP A 60 15.43 -13.60 7.36
N HIS A 61 16.01 -14.50 6.58
CA HIS A 61 17.45 -14.76 6.67
C HIS A 61 18.24 -13.61 6.04
N LEU A 62 17.89 -13.22 4.82
CA LEU A 62 18.60 -12.19 4.06
C LEU A 62 18.54 -10.81 4.73
N ILE A 63 17.41 -10.43 5.32
CA ILE A 63 17.27 -9.15 6.02
C ILE A 63 18.34 -8.98 7.12
N ALA A 64 18.74 -10.09 7.77
CA ALA A 64 19.74 -10.08 8.83
C ALA A 64 21.18 -10.28 8.34
N THR A 65 21.40 -10.71 7.08
CA THR A 65 22.73 -11.13 6.61
C THR A 65 23.24 -10.38 5.38
N ASP A 66 22.36 -10.00 4.46
CA ASP A 66 22.70 -9.39 3.17
C ASP A 66 21.51 -8.57 2.64
N SER A 67 21.54 -7.25 2.87
CA SER A 67 20.46 -6.35 2.47
C SER A 67 20.31 -6.22 0.96
N GLY A 68 21.41 -6.25 0.19
CA GLY A 68 21.36 -6.17 -1.26
C GLY A 68 20.70 -7.40 -1.88
N ALA A 69 21.03 -8.59 -1.37
CA ALA A 69 20.36 -9.81 -1.78
C ALA A 69 18.88 -9.83 -1.33
N TYR A 70 18.55 -9.29 -0.15
CA TYR A 70 17.16 -9.15 0.27
C TYR A 70 16.33 -8.37 -0.76
N GLU A 71 16.80 -7.18 -1.16
CA GLU A 71 16.06 -6.31 -2.09
C GLU A 71 15.78 -7.03 -3.42
N ILE A 72 16.80 -7.71 -3.96
CA ILE A 72 16.68 -8.50 -5.19
C ILE A 72 15.64 -9.61 -5.04
N LEU A 73 15.64 -10.36 -3.92
CA LEU A 73 14.67 -11.44 -3.74
C LEU A 73 13.25 -10.92 -3.57
N VAL A 74 13.05 -9.81 -2.86
CA VAL A 74 11.74 -9.17 -2.73
C VAL A 74 11.24 -8.71 -4.09
N GLU A 75 12.05 -7.94 -4.82
CA GLU A 75 11.68 -7.40 -6.15
C GLU A 75 11.30 -8.53 -7.12
N GLN A 76 12.08 -9.61 -7.16
CA GLN A 76 11.78 -10.74 -8.04
C GLN A 76 10.54 -11.51 -7.58
N ALA A 77 10.32 -11.69 -6.27
CA ALA A 77 9.10 -12.32 -5.76
C ALA A 77 7.84 -11.49 -6.07
N GLU A 78 7.91 -10.17 -5.91
CA GLU A 78 6.87 -9.23 -6.28
C GLU A 78 6.59 -9.30 -7.79
N THR A 79 7.62 -9.13 -8.62
CA THR A 79 7.52 -9.19 -10.09
C THR A 79 6.87 -10.48 -10.54
N GLN A 80 7.31 -11.64 -10.01
CA GLN A 80 6.75 -12.94 -10.37
C GLN A 80 5.33 -13.16 -9.84
N SER A 81 4.86 -12.36 -8.90
CA SER A 81 3.50 -12.46 -8.38
C SER A 81 2.51 -11.51 -9.07
N GLU A 82 2.92 -10.30 -9.40
CA GLU A 82 2.07 -9.32 -10.10
C GLU A 82 2.10 -9.46 -11.62
N SER A 83 3.05 -10.20 -12.20
CA SER A 83 3.09 -10.48 -13.63
C SER A 83 3.02 -11.99 -13.92
N THR A 84 2.53 -12.37 -15.10
CA THR A 84 2.55 -13.76 -15.58
C THR A 84 2.43 -13.81 -17.10
N SER A 85 2.84 -14.93 -17.71
CA SER A 85 2.47 -15.25 -19.10
C SER A 85 1.39 -16.35 -19.12
N VAL A 86 0.42 -16.24 -20.02
CA VAL A 86 -0.67 -17.20 -20.22
C VAL A 86 -0.72 -17.60 -21.70
N ASN A 87 -0.76 -18.91 -21.97
CA ASN A 87 -0.95 -19.42 -23.32
C ASN A 87 -2.43 -19.73 -23.56
N LEU A 88 -3.04 -19.08 -24.56
CA LEU A 88 -4.40 -19.34 -24.99
C LEU A 88 -4.42 -19.51 -26.51
N ASP A 89 -4.95 -20.64 -26.97
CA ASP A 89 -5.07 -20.99 -28.40
C ASP A 89 -3.75 -20.85 -29.19
N GLY A 90 -2.62 -21.16 -28.54
CA GLY A 90 -1.29 -21.11 -29.15
C GLY A 90 -0.66 -19.71 -29.19
N VAL A 91 -1.34 -18.70 -28.66
CA VAL A 91 -0.80 -17.35 -28.49
C VAL A 91 -0.42 -17.15 -27.02
N GLU A 92 0.83 -16.82 -26.79
CA GLU A 92 1.32 -16.44 -25.47
C GLU A 92 1.01 -14.96 -25.21
N HIS A 93 0.47 -14.67 -24.05
CA HIS A 93 0.09 -13.34 -23.60
C HIS A 93 0.84 -13.01 -22.31
N ASP A 94 1.37 -11.80 -22.23
CA ASP A 94 1.90 -11.24 -20.98
C ASP A 94 0.79 -10.48 -20.26
N ALA A 95 0.70 -10.65 -18.95
CA ALA A 95 -0.28 -10.04 -18.09
C ALA A 95 0.39 -9.37 -16.89
N LEU A 96 -0.07 -8.17 -16.55
CA LEU A 96 0.39 -7.38 -15.41
C LEU A 96 -0.82 -6.97 -14.56
N LEU A 97 -0.80 -7.36 -13.28
CA LEU A 97 -1.71 -6.87 -12.27
C LEU A 97 -1.35 -5.42 -11.95
N PHE A 98 -2.35 -4.57 -11.99
CA PHE A 98 -2.23 -3.16 -11.66
C PHE A 98 -3.19 -2.80 -10.54
N SER A 99 -2.87 -1.73 -9.82
CA SER A 99 -3.81 -1.03 -8.96
C SER A 99 -3.89 0.43 -9.39
N ALA A 100 -5.04 1.08 -9.18
CA ALA A 100 -5.23 2.51 -9.34
C ALA A 100 -5.76 3.07 -8.02
N PRO A 101 -4.87 3.58 -7.16
CA PRO A 101 -5.26 4.08 -5.86
C PRO A 101 -6.10 5.35 -5.96
N LEU A 102 -7.01 5.48 -4.99
CA LEU A 102 -7.65 6.73 -4.63
C LEU A 102 -7.52 6.88 -3.12
N VAL A 103 -7.15 8.07 -2.68
CA VAL A 103 -6.98 8.37 -1.27
C VAL A 103 -7.96 9.46 -0.90
N ALA A 104 -8.84 9.14 0.03
CA ALA A 104 -9.93 10.02 0.43
C ALA A 104 -9.79 10.38 1.91
N TRP A 105 -10.16 11.62 2.24
CA TRP A 105 -10.36 12.02 3.63
C TRP A 105 -11.57 12.95 3.75
N THR A 106 -12.14 12.97 4.94
CA THR A 106 -13.37 13.71 5.26
C THR A 106 -13.29 14.29 6.68
N ARG A 107 -14.20 15.21 6.98
CA ARG A 107 -14.36 15.81 8.31
C ARG A 107 -15.28 15.02 9.23
N TYR A 108 -16.06 14.09 8.67
CA TYR A 108 -17.08 13.33 9.39
C TYR A 108 -16.78 11.83 9.30
N GLN A 109 -17.41 11.12 8.36
CA GLN A 109 -17.18 9.71 8.12
C GLN A 109 -17.14 9.46 6.63
N LEU A 110 -16.27 8.54 6.19
CA LEU A 110 -16.24 8.14 4.80
C LEU A 110 -17.54 7.38 4.46
N PRO A 111 -18.17 7.69 3.31
CA PRO A 111 -19.38 6.97 2.91
C PRO A 111 -19.04 5.52 2.59
N GLY A 112 -20.03 4.62 2.68
CA GLY A 112 -19.90 3.27 2.15
C GLY A 112 -19.69 3.32 0.63
N ILE A 113 -18.52 2.91 0.16
CA ILE A 113 -18.14 3.02 -1.26
C ILE A 113 -18.61 1.78 -2.03
N LYS A 114 -19.57 1.95 -2.93
CA LYS A 114 -20.00 0.91 -3.87
C LYS A 114 -20.05 1.46 -5.28
N LEU A 115 -19.37 0.77 -6.20
CA LEU A 115 -19.45 1.09 -7.63
C LEU A 115 -20.77 0.59 -8.20
N VAL A 116 -21.48 1.47 -8.91
CA VAL A 116 -22.61 1.05 -9.75
C VAL A 116 -22.12 0.58 -11.12
N GLU A 117 -22.94 -0.18 -11.85
CA GLU A 117 -22.56 -0.77 -13.15
C GLU A 117 -22.06 0.28 -14.15
N GLY A 118 -22.77 1.40 -14.28
CA GLY A 118 -22.35 2.48 -15.19
C GLY A 118 -21.01 3.11 -14.81
N GLN A 119 -20.64 3.13 -13.53
CA GLN A 119 -19.32 3.58 -13.10
C GLN A 119 -18.24 2.55 -13.45
N ARG A 120 -18.51 1.25 -13.27
CA ARG A 120 -17.56 0.18 -13.66
C ARG A 120 -17.25 0.25 -15.15
N GLU A 121 -18.27 0.36 -15.99
CA GLU A 121 -18.11 0.46 -17.43
C GLU A 121 -17.32 1.73 -17.81
N ALA A 122 -17.65 2.88 -17.22
CA ALA A 122 -16.93 4.12 -17.47
C ALA A 122 -15.46 4.07 -17.03
N LEU A 123 -15.16 3.43 -15.90
CA LEU A 123 -13.78 3.22 -15.41
C LEU A 123 -12.99 2.32 -16.37
N SER A 124 -13.58 1.21 -16.82
CA SER A 124 -12.96 0.32 -17.80
C SER A 124 -12.68 1.05 -19.12
N ASN A 125 -13.61 1.87 -19.59
CA ASN A 125 -13.42 2.70 -20.79
C ASN A 125 -12.31 3.75 -20.61
N ALA A 126 -12.23 4.38 -19.43
CA ALA A 126 -11.18 5.34 -19.11
C ALA A 126 -9.79 4.67 -19.07
N LEU A 127 -9.69 3.46 -18.52
CA LEU A 127 -8.45 2.66 -18.52
C LEU A 127 -7.99 2.36 -19.94
N HIS A 128 -8.86 1.81 -20.79
CA HIS A 128 -8.53 1.52 -22.19
C HIS A 128 -8.11 2.78 -22.97
N LYS A 129 -8.75 3.91 -22.69
CA LYS A 129 -8.49 5.15 -23.42
C LYS A 129 -7.19 5.83 -23.02
N HIS A 130 -6.86 5.82 -21.73
CA HIS A 130 -5.81 6.69 -21.19
C HIS A 130 -4.59 5.94 -20.65
N ILE A 131 -4.71 4.65 -20.34
CA ILE A 131 -3.69 3.90 -19.60
C ILE A 131 -3.24 2.66 -20.36
N ALA A 132 -4.15 1.77 -20.75
CA ALA A 132 -3.81 0.54 -21.43
C ALA A 132 -3.43 0.81 -22.89
N ALA A 133 -2.42 0.10 -23.39
CA ALA A 133 -2.00 0.23 -24.79
C ALA A 133 -3.11 -0.18 -25.77
N PRO A 134 -3.09 0.34 -27.01
CA PRO A 134 -4.03 -0.09 -28.04
C PRO A 134 -4.00 -1.61 -28.24
N GLY A 135 -5.17 -2.25 -28.17
CA GLY A 135 -5.30 -3.70 -28.34
C GLY A 135 -5.10 -4.53 -27.06
N ALA A 136 -4.68 -3.91 -25.96
CA ALA A 136 -4.63 -4.56 -24.65
C ALA A 136 -6.03 -4.99 -24.20
N LYS A 137 -6.08 -6.09 -23.45
CA LYS A 137 -7.28 -6.64 -22.82
C LYS A 137 -7.24 -6.35 -21.33
N LEU A 138 -8.38 -5.95 -20.78
CA LEU A 138 -8.52 -5.63 -19.36
C LEU A 138 -9.55 -6.54 -18.69
N ALA A 139 -9.27 -6.91 -17.45
CA ALA A 139 -10.26 -7.33 -16.48
C ALA A 139 -10.05 -6.52 -15.20
N ILE A 140 -11.13 -6.12 -14.55
CA ILE A 140 -11.10 -5.34 -13.31
C ILE A 140 -11.97 -6.01 -12.26
N ILE A 141 -11.55 -5.96 -11.01
CA ILE A 141 -12.40 -6.34 -9.89
C ILE A 141 -13.59 -5.36 -9.87
N PRO A 142 -14.85 -5.84 -9.76
CA PRO A 142 -16.04 -5.00 -9.88
C PRO A 142 -16.33 -4.16 -8.61
N ALA A 143 -15.29 -3.82 -7.85
CA ALA A 143 -15.36 -3.09 -6.59
C ALA A 143 -14.10 -2.22 -6.39
N LEU A 144 -14.24 -1.20 -5.53
CA LEU A 144 -13.10 -0.50 -4.94
C LEU A 144 -12.71 -1.26 -3.67
N VAL A 145 -11.51 -1.80 -3.63
CA VAL A 145 -11.02 -2.64 -2.52
C VAL A 145 -10.18 -1.81 -1.54
N SER A 146 -10.21 -2.09 -0.25
CA SER A 146 -9.24 -1.53 0.73
C SER A 146 -7.98 -2.39 0.83
N PHE A 147 -6.97 -1.92 1.56
CA PHE A 147 -5.77 -2.69 1.88
C PHE A 147 -6.08 -4.06 2.50
N ASP A 148 -7.00 -4.13 3.46
CA ASP A 148 -7.34 -5.39 4.14
C ASP A 148 -7.98 -6.42 3.21
N GLN A 149 -8.61 -5.95 2.13
CA GLN A 149 -9.25 -6.79 1.12
C GLN A 149 -8.30 -7.26 0.02
N MET A 150 -7.14 -6.61 -0.12
CA MET A 150 -6.14 -6.94 -1.12
C MET A 150 -5.32 -8.19 -0.72
N PRO A 151 -4.64 -8.84 -1.68
CA PRO A 151 -3.69 -9.92 -1.41
C PRO A 151 -2.63 -9.52 -0.38
N GLN A 152 -2.37 -10.39 0.60
CA GLN A 152 -1.37 -10.16 1.66
C GLN A 152 -0.12 -11.03 1.47
N THR A 153 -0.09 -11.85 0.41
CA THR A 153 1.04 -12.74 0.10
C THR A 153 1.31 -12.76 -1.39
N PHE A 154 2.56 -13.01 -1.79
CA PHE A 154 2.94 -13.18 -3.20
C PHE A 154 2.08 -14.24 -3.91
N GLN A 155 1.71 -15.30 -3.21
CA GLN A 155 0.87 -16.36 -3.77
C GLN A 155 -0.57 -15.87 -4.06
N GLU A 156 -1.17 -15.10 -3.16
CA GLU A 156 -2.50 -14.53 -3.37
C GLU A 156 -2.48 -13.52 -4.52
N THR A 157 -1.44 -12.68 -4.59
CA THR A 157 -1.23 -11.75 -5.70
C THR A 157 -1.15 -12.51 -7.02
N ARG A 158 -0.32 -13.57 -7.10
CA ARG A 158 -0.22 -14.44 -8.28
C ARG A 158 -1.55 -15.07 -8.67
N ALA A 159 -2.34 -15.50 -7.69
CA ALA A 159 -3.66 -16.09 -7.95
C ALA A 159 -4.64 -15.05 -8.54
N TRP A 160 -4.63 -13.82 -8.03
CA TRP A 160 -5.41 -12.72 -8.61
C TRP A 160 -4.95 -12.40 -10.03
N THR A 161 -3.63 -12.24 -10.24
CA THR A 161 -3.03 -11.99 -11.56
C THR A 161 -3.48 -13.01 -12.59
N GLN A 162 -3.36 -14.31 -12.28
CA GLN A 162 -3.72 -15.39 -13.20
C GLN A 162 -5.23 -15.45 -13.51
N ARG A 163 -6.08 -15.26 -12.49
CA ARG A 163 -7.54 -15.29 -12.67
C ARG A 163 -8.02 -14.13 -13.52
N LEU A 164 -7.55 -12.93 -13.23
CA LEU A 164 -7.90 -11.74 -14.00
C LEU A 164 -7.32 -11.80 -15.42
N ALA A 165 -6.11 -12.36 -15.61
CA ALA A 165 -5.52 -12.53 -16.95
C ALA A 165 -6.38 -13.43 -17.84
N LEU A 166 -6.86 -14.55 -17.30
CA LEU A 166 -7.77 -15.45 -18.00
C LEU A 166 -9.12 -14.78 -18.30
N GLU A 167 -9.68 -14.03 -17.34
CA GLU A 167 -10.92 -13.27 -17.51
C GLU A 167 -10.79 -12.20 -18.61
N ALA A 168 -9.68 -11.45 -18.65
CA ALA A 168 -9.39 -10.46 -19.69
C ALA A 168 -9.34 -11.09 -21.09
N LEU A 169 -8.93 -12.37 -21.17
CA LEU A 169 -8.90 -13.17 -22.39
C LEU A 169 -10.24 -13.88 -22.69
N GLY A 170 -11.31 -13.58 -21.94
CA GLY A 170 -12.65 -14.12 -22.16
C GLY A 170 -12.85 -15.55 -21.65
N GLN A 171 -11.92 -16.08 -20.85
CA GLN A 171 -12.10 -17.37 -20.17
C GLN A 171 -12.94 -17.18 -18.90
N ALA A 172 -13.84 -18.12 -18.64
CA ALA A 172 -14.59 -18.11 -17.39
C ALA A 172 -13.68 -18.46 -16.21
N THR A 173 -13.65 -17.59 -15.21
CA THR A 173 -12.88 -17.77 -13.98
C THR A 173 -13.76 -17.58 -12.75
N GLU A 174 -13.31 -18.11 -11.62
CA GLU A 174 -13.90 -17.75 -10.33
C GLU A 174 -13.54 -16.30 -9.98
N PRO A 175 -14.47 -15.52 -9.40
CA PRO A 175 -14.17 -14.19 -8.90
C PRO A 175 -12.99 -14.19 -7.91
N CYS A 176 -12.21 -13.10 -7.93
CA CYS A 176 -11.20 -12.87 -6.90
C CYS A 176 -11.90 -12.68 -5.54
N ALA A 177 -11.57 -13.54 -4.58
CA ALA A 177 -12.15 -13.47 -3.25
C ALA A 177 -11.61 -12.23 -2.51
N LEU A 178 -12.51 -11.35 -2.12
CA LEU A 178 -12.20 -10.23 -1.24
C LEU A 178 -12.31 -10.71 0.20
N ARG A 179 -11.32 -10.39 1.02
CA ARG A 179 -11.37 -10.70 2.46
C ARG A 179 -12.49 -9.90 3.11
N ASP A 180 -13.14 -10.50 4.11
CA ASP A 180 -14.03 -9.76 4.98
C ASP A 180 -13.18 -8.88 5.89
N HIS A 181 -13.56 -7.61 6.04
CA HIS A 181 -12.76 -6.61 6.76
C HIS A 181 -13.57 -5.87 7.84
N GLY A 182 -14.73 -6.41 8.24
CA GLY A 182 -15.61 -5.72 9.18
C GLY A 182 -16.19 -4.43 8.60
N GLU A 183 -16.97 -3.69 9.39
CA GLU A 183 -17.49 -2.38 8.99
C GLU A 183 -16.42 -1.31 9.27
N SER A 184 -16.09 -0.51 8.25
CA SER A 184 -15.17 0.64 8.32
C SER A 184 -15.79 1.84 9.07
N ASP A 185 -16.52 1.59 10.15
CA ASP A 185 -17.26 2.63 10.86
C ASP A 185 -16.31 3.67 11.48
N GLY A 186 -16.62 4.95 11.26
CA GLY A 186 -15.86 6.07 11.81
C GLY A 186 -14.53 6.41 11.12
N MET A 187 -14.14 5.77 10.00
CA MET A 187 -12.90 6.14 9.30
C MET A 187 -12.95 7.55 8.71
N LEU A 188 -11.94 8.36 9.02
CA LEU A 188 -11.78 9.74 8.57
C LEU A 188 -10.96 9.87 7.30
N ALA A 189 -10.07 8.91 7.03
CA ALA A 189 -9.25 8.83 5.85
C ALA A 189 -9.03 7.36 5.48
N ASP A 190 -9.01 7.06 4.19
CA ASP A 190 -8.86 5.70 3.68
C ASP A 190 -8.28 5.70 2.25
N ALA A 191 -7.59 4.62 1.92
CA ALA A 191 -7.12 4.34 0.57
C ALA A 191 -7.93 3.19 -0.02
N ARG A 192 -8.54 3.44 -1.19
CA ARG A 192 -9.20 2.40 -1.97
C ARG A 192 -8.51 2.21 -3.31
N PHE A 193 -8.69 1.03 -3.89
CA PHE A 193 -8.00 0.63 -5.10
C PHE A 193 -9.00 0.11 -6.11
N LEU A 194 -8.90 0.62 -7.34
CA LEU A 194 -9.38 -0.13 -8.49
C LEU A 194 -8.27 -1.10 -8.89
N VAL A 195 -8.52 -2.40 -8.80
CA VAL A 195 -7.52 -3.44 -9.10
C VAL A 195 -7.95 -4.18 -10.36
N GLY A 196 -6.99 -4.50 -11.22
CA GLY A 196 -7.25 -5.22 -12.46
C GLY A 196 -5.98 -5.76 -13.08
N VAL A 197 -6.10 -6.30 -14.29
CA VAL A 197 -4.98 -6.77 -15.09
C VAL A 197 -4.97 -6.08 -16.45
N ILE A 198 -3.78 -5.84 -16.98
CA ILE A 198 -3.56 -5.51 -18.40
C ILE A 198 -2.93 -6.74 -19.04
N THR A 199 -3.54 -7.26 -20.11
CA THR A 199 -3.06 -8.44 -20.84
C THR A 199 -2.85 -8.11 -22.31
N VAL A 200 -1.72 -8.53 -22.86
CA VAL A 200 -1.30 -8.26 -24.24
C VAL A 200 -0.62 -9.49 -24.84
N PRO A 201 -0.59 -9.68 -26.17
CA PRO A 201 0.27 -10.70 -26.77
C PRO A 201 1.72 -10.48 -26.34
N ARG A 202 2.48 -11.57 -26.14
CA ARG A 202 3.83 -11.51 -25.57
C ARG A 202 4.72 -10.50 -26.30
N GLY A 203 5.39 -9.65 -25.51
CA GLY A 203 6.28 -8.59 -26.02
C GLY A 203 5.59 -7.38 -26.66
N GLN A 204 4.27 -7.25 -26.58
CA GLN A 204 3.55 -6.04 -26.99
C GLN A 204 3.51 -4.99 -25.86
N PRO A 205 3.31 -3.70 -26.18
CA PRO A 205 3.16 -2.64 -25.17
C PRO A 205 1.99 -2.91 -24.23
N LEU A 206 2.18 -2.81 -22.91
CA LEU A 206 1.11 -2.89 -21.90
C LEU A 206 0.41 -1.54 -21.73
N PHE A 207 1.19 -0.46 -21.72
CA PHE A 207 0.69 0.89 -21.42
C PHE A 207 0.71 1.81 -22.64
N GLN A 208 -0.16 2.83 -22.62
CA GLN A 208 -0.25 3.87 -23.65
C GLN A 208 1.11 4.54 -23.94
N TRP A 209 1.88 4.88 -22.90
CA TRP A 209 3.19 5.53 -23.06
C TRP A 209 4.28 4.60 -23.64
N GLN A 210 3.99 3.31 -23.80
CA GLN A 210 4.86 2.36 -24.50
C GLN A 210 4.44 2.16 -25.96
N ALA A 211 3.25 2.64 -26.34
CA ALA A 211 2.71 2.50 -27.69
C ALA A 211 3.14 3.68 -28.56
N ARG A 212 3.78 3.37 -29.70
CA ARG A 212 4.26 4.38 -30.65
C ARG A 212 3.09 4.97 -31.44
N LEU A 213 3.07 6.30 -31.55
CA LEU A 213 2.09 7.07 -32.32
C LEU A 213 2.42 7.08 -33.82
N SER A 214 1.50 7.60 -34.64
CA SER A 214 1.65 7.65 -36.10
C SER A 214 2.79 8.56 -36.59
N ASP A 215 3.22 9.50 -35.75
CA ASP A 215 4.33 10.42 -36.00
C ASP A 215 5.66 9.93 -35.40
N ASP A 216 5.74 8.63 -35.06
CA ASP A 216 6.87 7.96 -34.39
C ASP A 216 7.20 8.48 -32.98
N SER A 217 6.35 9.34 -32.40
CA SER A 217 6.49 9.77 -31.00
C SER A 217 5.80 8.78 -30.02
N TYR A 218 6.00 9.01 -28.71
CA TYR A 218 5.34 8.25 -27.65
C TYR A 218 4.54 9.22 -26.76
N PRO A 219 3.33 8.86 -26.30
CA PRO A 219 2.64 9.64 -25.28
C PRO A 219 3.49 9.74 -24.02
N SER A 220 3.52 10.91 -23.38
CA SER A 220 4.18 11.01 -22.08
C SER A 220 3.33 10.36 -20.99
N ARG A 221 4.00 9.77 -20.01
CA ARG A 221 3.35 9.13 -18.87
C ARG A 221 2.51 10.13 -18.06
N GLU A 222 3.00 11.36 -17.92
CA GLU A 222 2.28 12.46 -17.25
C GLU A 222 1.00 12.83 -17.97
N SER A 223 1.00 12.88 -19.31
CA SER A 223 -0.22 13.19 -20.06
C SER A 223 -1.28 12.09 -19.90
N CYS A 224 -0.86 10.82 -19.92
CA CYS A 224 -1.74 9.68 -19.62
C CYS A 224 -2.34 9.78 -18.22
N ARG A 225 -1.52 10.09 -17.21
CA ARG A 225 -1.98 10.34 -15.83
C ARG A 225 -3.02 11.45 -15.76
N ASP A 226 -2.72 12.61 -16.32
CA ASP A 226 -3.58 13.80 -16.17
C ASP A 226 -4.94 13.56 -16.84
N HIS A 227 -4.96 12.88 -17.99
CA HIS A 227 -6.20 12.46 -18.63
C HIS A 227 -6.97 11.42 -17.81
N TRP A 228 -6.28 10.44 -17.23
CA TRP A 228 -6.89 9.46 -16.33
C TRP A 228 -7.52 10.13 -15.11
N ILE A 229 -6.77 10.97 -14.39
CA ILE A 229 -7.23 11.68 -13.19
C ILE A 229 -8.48 12.50 -13.51
N LYS A 230 -8.46 13.24 -14.63
CA LYS A 230 -9.62 14.03 -15.07
C LYS A 230 -10.85 13.16 -15.37
N ALA A 231 -10.67 11.99 -15.98
CA ALA A 231 -11.76 11.09 -16.29
C ALA A 231 -12.35 10.45 -15.02
N VAL A 232 -11.49 9.87 -14.17
CA VAL A 232 -11.92 9.18 -12.94
C VAL A 232 -12.58 10.14 -11.96
N SER A 233 -12.07 11.38 -11.84
CA SER A 233 -12.68 12.40 -10.97
C SER A 233 -14.11 12.73 -11.38
N HIS A 234 -14.41 12.69 -12.68
CA HIS A 234 -15.76 12.91 -13.18
C HIS A 234 -16.67 11.71 -12.93
N ILE A 235 -16.16 10.49 -13.15
CA ILE A 235 -16.91 9.24 -12.98
C ILE A 235 -17.32 9.01 -11.51
N LEU A 236 -16.43 9.36 -10.57
CA LEU A 236 -16.59 9.11 -9.14
C LEU A 236 -17.03 10.35 -8.34
N ALA A 237 -17.36 11.46 -9.01
CA ALA A 237 -17.68 12.74 -8.38
C ALA A 237 -18.76 12.63 -7.29
N THR A 238 -19.80 11.81 -7.51
CA THR A 238 -20.90 11.64 -6.56
C THR A 238 -20.62 10.61 -5.48
N THR A 239 -19.70 9.65 -5.74
CA THR A 239 -19.35 8.57 -4.79
C THR A 239 -18.68 9.12 -3.53
N PHE A 240 -17.93 10.20 -3.68
CA PHE A 240 -17.14 10.81 -2.61
C PHE A 240 -17.66 12.20 -2.21
N THR A 241 -18.97 12.41 -2.26
CA THR A 241 -19.59 13.69 -1.89
C THR A 241 -19.20 14.05 -0.45
N GLY A 242 -18.70 15.27 -0.25
CA GLY A 242 -18.23 15.75 1.06
C GLY A 242 -16.82 15.30 1.45
N CYS A 243 -16.16 14.46 0.64
CA CYS A 243 -14.77 14.05 0.83
C CYS A 243 -13.83 14.88 -0.04
N GLN A 244 -12.58 15.00 0.40
CA GLN A 244 -11.47 15.40 -0.46
C GLN A 244 -10.81 14.11 -0.96
N VAL A 245 -10.64 13.99 -2.28
CA VAL A 245 -10.11 12.77 -2.90
C VAL A 245 -8.95 13.13 -3.80
N GLU A 246 -7.86 12.40 -3.64
CA GLU A 246 -6.76 12.34 -4.58
C GLU A 246 -6.84 11.04 -5.38
N TYR A 247 -6.68 11.13 -6.70
CA TYR A 247 -6.65 9.97 -7.60
C TYR A 247 -5.24 9.77 -8.14
N LEU A 248 -4.76 8.54 -8.11
CA LEU A 248 -3.44 8.18 -8.61
C LEU A 248 -3.55 7.49 -9.97
N GLN A 249 -2.45 7.54 -10.75
CA GLN A 249 -2.35 6.81 -12.01
C GLN A 249 -2.39 5.30 -11.76
N PRO A 250 -3.00 4.47 -12.62
CA PRO A 250 -2.81 3.04 -12.54
C PRO A 250 -1.37 2.66 -12.94
N ASP A 251 -0.81 1.72 -12.17
CA ASP A 251 0.55 1.23 -12.30
C ASP A 251 0.63 -0.19 -11.72
N ALA A 252 1.81 -0.82 -11.84
CA ALA A 252 2.11 -2.12 -11.24
C ALA A 252 1.68 -2.16 -9.77
N TYR A 253 1.05 -3.27 -9.39
CA TYR A 253 0.33 -3.45 -8.14
C TYR A 253 1.16 -3.06 -6.91
N TYR A 254 2.38 -3.58 -6.76
CA TYR A 254 3.20 -3.32 -5.57
C TYR A 254 3.68 -1.86 -5.49
N ILE A 255 4.12 -1.29 -6.62
CA ILE A 255 4.56 0.11 -6.69
C ILE A 255 3.44 1.04 -6.23
N ASN A 256 2.23 0.83 -6.76
CA ASN A 256 1.11 1.68 -6.42
C ASN A 256 0.54 1.43 -5.03
N SER A 257 0.62 0.21 -4.49
CA SER A 257 0.28 -0.03 -3.08
C SER A 257 1.19 0.79 -2.16
N ARG A 258 2.51 0.78 -2.39
CA ARG A 258 3.45 1.59 -1.60
C ARG A 258 3.25 3.10 -1.77
N GLU A 259 2.91 3.55 -2.98
CA GLU A 259 2.59 4.96 -3.21
C GLU A 259 1.30 5.37 -2.49
N ALA A 260 0.28 4.52 -2.48
CA ALA A 260 -0.95 4.77 -1.74
C ALA A 260 -0.72 4.87 -0.23
N ASP A 261 0.09 3.96 0.33
CA ASP A 261 0.54 4.04 1.72
C ASP A 261 1.25 5.36 2.00
N ARG A 262 2.19 5.76 1.13
CA ARG A 262 2.89 7.05 1.27
C ARG A 262 1.92 8.23 1.30
N ARG A 263 0.86 8.23 0.47
CA ARG A 263 -0.13 9.31 0.41
C ARG A 263 -1.10 9.33 1.58
N ILE A 264 -1.51 8.18 2.10
CA ILE A 264 -2.51 8.13 3.18
C ILE A 264 -1.94 8.58 4.52
N ARG A 265 -0.66 8.31 4.82
CA ARG A 265 0.01 8.70 6.10
C ARG A 265 -0.26 10.15 6.53
N PRO A 266 0.08 11.18 5.73
CA PRO A 266 -0.18 12.58 6.11
C PRO A 266 -1.67 12.94 6.13
N LEU A 267 -2.49 12.27 5.30
CA LEU A 267 -3.92 12.52 5.25
C LEU A 267 -4.66 11.98 6.46
N ALA A 268 -4.29 10.80 6.96
CA ALA A 268 -4.83 10.23 8.18
C ALA A 268 -4.58 11.16 9.38
N LEU A 269 -3.34 11.66 9.50
CA LEU A 269 -2.99 12.60 10.57
C LEU A 269 -3.76 13.92 10.43
N LYS A 270 -3.85 14.47 9.22
CA LYS A 270 -4.64 15.68 8.94
C LYS A 270 -6.11 15.50 9.28
N ALA A 271 -6.70 14.37 8.90
CA ALA A 271 -8.10 14.09 9.13
C ALA A 271 -8.40 13.98 10.64
N ALA A 272 -7.54 13.28 11.39
CA ALA A 272 -7.62 13.18 12.84
C ALA A 272 -7.56 14.54 13.54
N VAL A 273 -6.57 15.38 13.22
CA VAL A 273 -6.45 16.72 13.83
C VAL A 273 -7.64 17.60 13.47
N THR A 274 -8.07 17.56 12.20
CA THR A 274 -9.24 18.32 11.74
C THR A 274 -10.52 17.89 12.47
N TRP A 275 -10.68 16.59 12.70
CA TRP A 275 -11.82 16.05 13.41
C TRP A 275 -11.79 16.44 14.90
N LEU A 276 -10.65 16.30 15.59
CA LEU A 276 -10.48 16.77 16.97
C LEU A 276 -10.80 18.27 17.13
N GLN A 277 -10.41 19.09 16.17
CA GLN A 277 -10.67 20.53 16.19
C GLN A 277 -12.13 20.90 15.93
N ASN A 278 -12.83 20.17 15.06
CA ASN A 278 -14.17 20.56 14.60
C ASN A 278 -15.30 19.77 15.27
N ALA A 279 -15.15 18.45 15.39
CA ALA A 279 -16.16 17.59 16.01
C ALA A 279 -16.06 17.65 17.54
N ILE A 280 -14.85 17.47 18.09
CA ILE A 280 -14.62 17.53 19.55
C ILE A 280 -14.46 18.98 20.04
N GLN A 281 -14.37 19.94 19.12
CA GLN A 281 -14.21 21.37 19.41
C GLN A 281 -12.99 21.72 20.26
N VAL A 282 -11.90 20.94 20.17
CA VAL A 282 -10.65 21.23 20.89
C VAL A 282 -9.68 21.98 19.98
N PRO A 283 -9.38 23.28 20.25
CA PRO A 283 -8.46 24.03 19.41
C PRO A 283 -7.06 23.39 19.38
N GLY A 284 -6.35 23.47 18.24
CA GLY A 284 -4.99 22.93 18.12
C GLY A 284 -4.00 23.45 19.18
N THR A 285 -4.21 24.67 19.68
CA THR A 285 -3.43 25.27 20.78
C THR A 285 -3.64 24.60 22.14
N GLU A 286 -4.74 23.88 22.29
CA GLU A 286 -5.15 23.14 23.49
C GLU A 286 -4.95 21.62 23.35
N LEU A 287 -4.65 21.16 22.14
CA LEU A 287 -4.22 19.79 21.88
C LEU A 287 -2.72 19.62 22.16
N ARG A 288 -2.38 18.43 22.63
CA ARG A 288 -1.02 17.91 22.72
C ARG A 288 -0.94 16.62 21.90
N ALA A 289 0.08 16.51 21.06
CA ALA A 289 0.41 15.29 20.32
C ALA A 289 1.71 14.68 20.87
N VAL A 290 1.72 13.36 21.06
CA VAL A 290 2.89 12.62 21.53
C VAL A 290 3.24 11.55 20.50
N ILE A 291 4.48 11.53 20.04
CA ILE A 291 4.99 10.61 19.03
C ILE A 291 5.88 9.57 19.72
N ALA A 292 5.65 8.29 19.46
CA ALA A 292 6.49 7.18 19.92
C ALA A 292 6.81 6.22 18.78
N ALA A 293 8.07 5.80 18.68
CA ALA A 293 8.49 4.70 17.82
C ALA A 293 8.04 3.37 18.43
N CYS A 294 7.41 2.51 17.64
CA CYS A 294 6.90 1.21 18.07
C CYS A 294 7.42 0.09 17.16
N GLY A 295 7.76 -1.05 17.76
CA GLY A 295 8.25 -2.25 17.06
C GLY A 295 8.92 -3.24 18.02
N GLU A 296 9.39 -4.38 17.51
CA GLU A 296 10.05 -5.39 18.35
C GLU A 296 11.57 -5.14 18.50
N SER A 297 12.26 -4.92 17.37
CA SER A 297 13.71 -4.75 17.33
C SER A 297 14.17 -3.57 16.49
N VAL A 298 13.31 -3.11 15.60
CA VAL A 298 13.44 -1.92 14.77
C VAL A 298 12.11 -1.18 14.82
N THR A 299 12.10 0.08 14.43
CA THR A 299 10.87 0.85 14.34
C THR A 299 10.04 0.35 13.16
N GLU A 300 8.85 -0.18 13.44
CA GLU A 300 7.89 -0.73 12.47
C GLU A 300 6.78 0.29 12.17
N GLU A 301 6.41 1.08 13.18
CA GLU A 301 5.44 2.15 13.06
C GLU A 301 5.69 3.26 14.09
N TYR A 302 5.29 4.48 13.77
CA TYR A 302 5.19 5.55 14.75
C TYR A 302 3.74 5.71 15.19
N ARG A 303 3.50 5.79 16.50
CA ARG A 303 2.18 6.05 17.06
C ARG A 303 2.11 7.48 17.56
N VAL A 304 1.05 8.18 17.17
CA VAL A 304 0.74 9.54 17.59
C VAL A 304 -0.48 9.53 18.49
N GLY A 305 -0.31 9.79 19.78
CA GLY A 305 -1.41 9.97 20.73
C GLY A 305 -1.80 11.42 20.89
N PHE A 306 -3.10 11.71 20.89
CA PHE A 306 -3.65 13.05 21.12
C PHE A 306 -4.30 13.14 22.50
N SER A 307 -4.04 14.23 23.20
CA SER A 307 -4.62 14.55 24.52
C SER A 307 -4.92 16.05 24.60
N THR A 308 -5.77 16.47 25.54
CA THR A 308 -5.86 17.88 25.90
C THR A 308 -4.66 18.27 26.78
N ARG A 309 -4.25 19.54 26.79
CA ARG A 309 -3.07 19.99 27.55
C ARG A 309 -3.14 19.70 29.06
N ASN A 310 -4.34 19.61 29.60
CA ASN A 310 -4.61 19.43 31.02
C ASN A 310 -4.91 17.96 31.39
N SER A 311 -4.87 17.04 30.43
CA SER A 311 -5.09 15.61 30.64
C SER A 311 -3.87 14.80 30.20
N ASN A 312 -3.73 13.62 30.79
CA ASN A 312 -2.81 12.58 30.30
C ASN A 312 -3.56 11.44 29.62
N GLU A 313 -4.89 11.51 29.54
CA GLU A 313 -5.68 10.53 28.81
C GLU A 313 -5.56 10.75 27.30
N VAL A 314 -5.49 9.66 26.56
CA VAL A 314 -5.50 9.67 25.10
C VAL A 314 -6.94 9.75 24.64
N ILE A 315 -7.29 10.81 23.91
CA ILE A 315 -8.63 10.99 23.34
C ILE A 315 -8.76 10.45 21.91
N TYR A 316 -7.62 10.34 21.21
CA TYR A 316 -7.55 9.81 19.85
C TYR A 316 -6.11 9.43 19.52
N GLY A 317 -5.91 8.61 18.48
CA GLY A 317 -4.56 8.28 18.01
C GLY A 317 -4.48 7.97 16.52
N CYS A 318 -3.27 8.10 15.98
CA CYS A 318 -2.96 7.75 14.59
C CYS A 318 -1.72 6.87 14.53
N ILE A 319 -1.77 5.84 13.68
CA ILE A 319 -0.62 5.02 13.32
C ILE A 319 -0.01 5.60 12.05
N TRP A 320 1.31 5.74 12.05
CA TRP A 320 2.12 6.11 10.91
C TRP A 320 3.07 4.95 10.58
N PRO A 321 2.70 4.07 9.64
CA PRO A 321 3.52 2.92 9.29
C PRO A 321 4.85 3.34 8.65
N VAL A 322 5.89 2.57 8.95
CA VAL A 322 7.20 2.65 8.30
C VAL A 322 7.14 1.81 7.02
N LEU A 323 7.45 2.41 5.88
CA LEU A 323 7.26 1.78 4.56
C LEU A 323 8.55 1.23 3.96
N SER A 324 9.70 1.57 4.53
CA SER A 324 11.00 1.06 4.07
C SER A 324 12.00 0.92 5.21
N LYS A 325 13.08 0.18 4.95
CA LYS A 325 14.16 0.01 5.93
C LYS A 325 14.92 1.30 6.18
N GLU A 326 15.04 2.15 5.17
CA GLU A 326 15.64 3.48 5.31
C GLU A 326 14.84 4.30 6.32
N GLU A 327 13.50 4.28 6.21
CA GLU A 327 12.62 4.92 7.18
C GLU A 327 12.72 4.26 8.58
N ALA A 328 12.90 2.95 8.67
CA ALA A 328 13.08 2.21 9.94
C ALA A 328 14.42 2.50 10.64
N ALA A 329 15.48 2.76 9.86
CA ALA A 329 16.84 3.00 10.35
C ALA A 329 17.07 4.44 10.81
N SER A 330 16.07 5.33 10.68
CA SER A 330 16.14 6.76 11.00
C SER A 330 16.50 7.05 12.47
N ASP A 331 16.41 6.08 13.38
CA ASP A 331 16.85 6.19 14.77
C ASP A 331 18.39 6.11 14.90
N GLY A 332 19.10 7.08 14.31
CA GLY A 332 20.56 7.20 14.46
C GLY A 332 21.26 7.88 13.28
N MET A 333 21.45 9.19 13.38
CA MET A 333 22.06 10.08 12.38
C MET A 333 23.33 9.53 11.68
N GLU A 334 23.47 9.81 10.37
CA GLU A 334 24.70 10.35 9.74
C GLU A 334 24.49 10.83 8.29
N ASN A 335 23.40 10.46 7.60
CA ASN A 335 23.25 10.66 6.16
C ASN A 335 22.20 11.70 5.70
N GLY A 336 21.92 12.78 6.43
CA GLY A 336 21.07 13.87 5.90
C GLY A 336 19.64 13.47 5.46
N ASP A 337 19.22 12.24 5.78
CA ASP A 337 17.87 11.75 5.57
C ASP A 337 16.92 12.40 6.58
N ILE A 338 15.67 12.56 6.16
CA ILE A 338 14.62 13.20 6.97
C ILE A 338 14.30 12.28 8.14
N ASP A 339 14.48 12.77 9.37
CA ASP A 339 14.01 12.08 10.59
C ASP A 339 12.48 11.97 10.53
N MET A 340 11.93 10.76 10.43
CA MET A 340 10.48 10.55 10.27
C MET A 340 9.65 11.23 11.40
N PRO A 341 10.05 11.14 12.68
CA PRO A 341 9.51 11.97 13.76
C PRO A 341 9.56 13.49 13.53
N ASP A 342 10.57 14.01 12.82
CA ASP A 342 10.63 15.41 12.39
C ASP A 342 9.55 15.72 11.36
N GLU A 343 9.34 14.86 10.36
CA GLU A 343 8.29 15.02 9.37
C GLU A 343 6.89 15.03 10.02
N ILE A 344 6.61 14.04 10.88
CA ILE A 344 5.33 13.96 11.61
C ILE A 344 5.14 15.21 12.49
N ALA A 345 6.17 15.64 13.21
CA ALA A 345 6.07 16.82 14.08
C ALA A 345 5.90 18.13 13.30
N ALA A 346 6.57 18.26 12.14
CA ALA A 346 6.40 19.41 11.26
C ALA A 346 4.96 19.49 10.76
N LEU A 347 4.41 18.36 10.29
CA LEU A 347 3.02 18.26 9.84
C LEU A 347 2.03 18.61 10.98
N LEU A 348 2.23 18.09 12.19
CA LEU A 348 1.38 18.43 13.34
C LEU A 348 1.39 19.94 13.66
N LYS A 349 2.56 20.58 13.57
CA LYS A 349 2.69 22.03 13.77
C LYS A 349 2.00 22.82 12.68
N GLU A 350 2.11 22.40 11.41
CA GLU A 350 1.39 23.00 10.29
C GLU A 350 -0.13 22.90 10.45
N LEU A 351 -0.62 21.81 11.07
CA LEU A 351 -2.03 21.61 11.43
C LEU A 351 -2.46 22.39 12.69
N GLY A 352 -1.57 23.20 13.26
CA GLY A 352 -1.87 24.11 14.36
C GLY A 352 -1.71 23.51 15.77
N ILE A 353 -1.09 22.33 15.90
CA ILE A 353 -0.79 21.73 17.21
C ILE A 353 0.47 22.37 17.79
N SER A 354 0.32 23.00 18.96
CA SER A 354 1.39 23.78 19.59
C SER A 354 2.32 22.97 20.50
N ASP A 355 1.83 21.88 21.10
CA ASP A 355 2.58 20.99 22.01
C ASP A 355 2.77 19.63 21.33
N VAL A 356 3.91 19.44 20.68
CA VAL A 356 4.29 18.16 20.06
C VAL A 356 5.49 17.61 20.81
N ARG A 357 5.35 16.40 21.36
CA ARG A 357 6.39 15.71 22.13
C ARG A 357 6.82 14.45 21.42
N ARG A 358 8.09 14.10 21.60
CA ARG A 358 8.66 12.82 21.14
C ARG A 358 9.15 12.06 22.35
N LEU A 359 8.77 10.79 22.42
CA LEU A 359 9.25 9.90 23.45
C LEU A 359 10.52 9.20 22.94
N PRO A 360 11.58 9.13 23.76
CA PRO A 360 12.77 8.35 23.40
C PRO A 360 12.50 6.85 23.56
N GLY A 361 13.17 6.04 22.76
CA GLY A 361 13.13 4.58 22.85
C GLY A 361 12.07 3.92 21.96
N LEU A 362 12.13 2.59 21.94
CA LEU A 362 11.25 1.73 21.14
C LEU A 362 10.20 1.10 22.05
N TYR A 363 8.93 1.33 21.73
CA TYR A 363 7.76 0.83 22.45
C TYR A 363 7.19 -0.42 21.77
N SER A 364 6.43 -1.22 22.52
CA SER A 364 5.77 -2.40 21.97
C SER A 364 4.49 -2.05 21.22
N VAL A 365 4.22 -2.79 20.14
CA VAL A 365 3.00 -2.67 19.32
C VAL A 365 1.85 -3.38 20.04
N GLU A 366 1.17 -2.68 20.94
CA GLU A 366 0.10 -3.25 21.78
C GLU A 366 -1.30 -2.90 21.27
N PHE A 367 -2.23 -3.84 21.43
CA PHE A 367 -3.64 -3.69 21.07
C PHE A 367 -4.51 -4.09 22.26
N CYS A 368 -5.69 -3.50 22.35
CA CYS A 368 -6.69 -3.83 23.35
C CYS A 368 -7.24 -5.24 23.09
N ASP A 369 -7.20 -6.11 24.11
CA ASP A 369 -7.70 -7.48 24.02
C ASP A 369 -9.22 -7.56 23.79
N ASP A 370 -9.97 -6.53 24.20
CA ASP A 370 -11.44 -6.53 24.12
C ASP A 370 -11.98 -6.04 22.77
N CYS A 371 -11.42 -4.96 22.22
CA CYS A 371 -11.93 -4.30 21.00
C CYS A 371 -10.95 -4.34 19.82
N GLY A 372 -9.70 -4.77 20.03
CA GLY A 372 -8.66 -4.79 19.00
C GLY A 372 -8.08 -3.41 18.63
N ALA A 373 -8.49 -2.33 19.30
CA ALA A 373 -7.96 -1.00 19.02
C ALA A 373 -6.49 -0.86 19.48
N PRO A 374 -5.63 -0.18 18.71
CA PRO A 374 -4.24 0.06 19.11
C PRO A 374 -4.15 1.01 20.31
N TYR A 375 -3.15 0.79 21.16
CA TYR A 375 -2.79 1.74 22.22
C TYR A 375 -1.88 2.85 21.72
N PHE A 376 -1.99 4.05 22.29
CA PHE A 376 -1.22 5.22 21.86
C PHE A 376 -0.48 5.88 23.02
N PRO A 377 0.66 6.51 22.74
CA PRO A 377 1.48 7.10 23.79
C PRO A 377 0.81 8.33 24.40
N ASN A 378 0.85 8.40 25.73
CA ASN A 378 0.50 9.59 26.48
C ASN A 378 1.77 10.43 26.82
N PRO A 379 1.62 11.63 27.42
CA PRO A 379 2.75 12.51 27.73
C PRO A 379 3.71 11.98 28.80
N LEU A 380 3.31 10.93 29.53
CA LEU A 380 4.12 10.26 30.55
C LEU A 380 4.89 9.04 29.99
N GLY A 381 4.60 8.66 28.74
CA GLY A 381 5.18 7.49 28.10
C GLY A 381 4.43 6.19 28.36
N GLU A 382 3.17 6.26 28.77
CA GLU A 382 2.29 5.11 28.91
C GLU A 382 1.50 4.91 27.60
N MET A 383 1.30 3.66 27.19
CA MET A 383 0.49 3.30 26.02
C MET A 383 -0.95 3.08 26.48
N LEU A 384 -1.86 3.96 26.09
CA LEU A 384 -3.25 3.97 26.55
C LEU A 384 -4.24 3.70 25.43
N HIS A 385 -5.38 3.11 25.80
CA HIS A 385 -6.54 3.01 24.92
C HIS A 385 -7.10 4.41 24.64
N PRO A 386 -7.43 4.75 23.38
CA PRO A 386 -8.07 6.02 23.08
C PRO A 386 -9.53 6.03 23.58
N GLU A 387 -9.88 6.99 24.43
CA GLU A 387 -11.22 7.16 24.97
C GLU A 387 -11.73 8.58 24.72
N LEU A 388 -12.83 8.69 23.98
CA LEU A 388 -13.46 9.99 23.76
C LEU A 388 -14.14 10.48 25.05
N PRO A 389 -14.07 11.79 25.34
CA PRO A 389 -14.84 12.37 26.42
C PRO A 389 -16.33 12.05 26.26
N GLU A 390 -17.00 11.65 27.36
CA GLU A 390 -18.42 11.23 27.37
C GLU A 390 -19.39 12.28 26.79
N GLU A 391 -19.00 13.56 26.74
CA GLU A 391 -19.80 14.68 26.23
C GLU A 391 -19.70 14.89 24.71
N THR A 392 -19.03 13.99 23.98
CA THR A 392 -18.83 14.12 22.53
C THR A 392 -20.07 13.70 21.75
N ASP A 393 -20.75 14.65 21.11
CA ASP A 393 -21.83 14.36 20.16
C ASP A 393 -21.23 14.02 18.77
N LEU A 394 -21.30 12.73 18.39
CA LEU A 394 -20.77 12.22 17.12
C LEU A 394 -21.83 12.19 16.00
N ASP A 395 -23.07 12.58 16.28
CA ASP A 395 -24.13 12.52 15.28
C ASP A 395 -23.92 13.59 14.19
N PRO A 396 -24.06 13.22 12.90
CA PRO A 396 -23.99 14.19 11.83
C PRO A 396 -25.13 15.21 11.98
N ILE A 397 -24.78 16.50 11.99
CA ILE A 397 -25.75 17.59 11.94
C ILE A 397 -26.58 17.41 10.66
N GLN A 398 -27.80 16.88 10.79
CA GLN A 398 -28.74 16.78 9.69
C GLN A 398 -29.14 18.21 9.29
N PHE A 399 -28.54 18.74 8.23
CA PHE A 399 -29.07 19.93 7.57
C PHE A 399 -30.29 19.50 6.74
N HIS A 400 -31.47 20.00 7.14
CA HIS A 400 -32.75 19.84 6.44
C HIS A 400 -32.77 20.50 5.06
#